data_AF-A0AAD6GBA1-F1
#
_entry.id   AF-A0AAD6GBA1-F1
#
_cell.length_a   1.000
_cell.length_b   1.000
_cell.length_c   1.000
_cell.angle_alpha   90.00
_cell.angle_beta   90.00
_cell.angle_gamma   90.00
#
_symmetry.space_group_name_H-M   'P 1'
#
loop_
_entity.id
_entity.type
_entity.pdbx_description
1 polymer ?
#
loop_
_entity_poly.entity_id
_entity_poly.type
_entity_poly.pdbx_seq_one_letter_code
_entity_poly.pdbx_strand_id
1 'polypeptide(L)'
;MLQFNDGIFQQDNKEPYGEVSRMMAECKELAKEIKKDSPNRRSLPAGLYRTFPTRQVIDELVQLYFTTTETCYPILHYPTFMSEYLACIDALEGAKGSFLVELLLLMSVTGMMHSDDDVRQELGSKTPTWLHISQTWLSAPMEKDRLTIKGIQVHCLLLLARQVNRVGADIVWISAGSLIRMAMQMGLHQDPDHLGDMSTGQKEIRRQLWYTILEMDVQAALDSGMAPMINHADYNTHPPSGQKCDSIAQPHPSFQHLLVESLPLRVRAVIVINSLQQEPEYDQVLVLGNDLSLAFQKAAVAIEREASHSQKPPSQFTQSFCSHLLRRFLLCLHFMYAVKAQKNLLYAHSHKVCLDVALDLIALLNDRLYSRLLIKGGGMFRDIITRGGTDDLFGVEL
;
A
#
# COMPACT_ATOMS: atom_id res chain seq x y z
N MET A 1 48.83 73.70 -9.82
CA MET A 1 47.85 72.70 -10.28
C MET A 1 48.63 71.50 -10.79
N LEU A 2 49.18 70.70 -9.87
CA LEU A 2 50.05 69.54 -10.12
C LEU A 2 49.79 68.46 -9.04
N GLN A 3 49.61 67.25 -9.56
CA GLN A 3 49.63 65.86 -9.09
C GLN A 3 49.90 65.45 -7.62
N PHE A 4 49.46 64.21 -7.34
CA PHE A 4 49.73 63.24 -6.25
C PHE A 4 48.78 63.23 -5.04
N ASN A 5 47.81 62.31 -5.02
CA ASN A 5 48.05 60.96 -4.45
C ASN A 5 46.87 60.01 -4.77
N ASP A 6 47.15 59.00 -5.60
CA ASP A 6 46.41 57.73 -5.66
C ASP A 6 46.85 56.86 -4.49
N GLY A 7 45.92 56.17 -3.83
CA GLY A 7 46.27 55.04 -2.98
C GLY A 7 45.29 54.78 -1.85
N ILE A 8 44.80 53.54 -1.80
CA ILE A 8 43.99 52.92 -0.74
C ILE A 8 42.49 53.18 -0.89
N PHE A 9 41.86 52.52 -1.86
CA PHE A 9 40.61 51.76 -1.70
C PHE A 9 40.37 50.93 -2.98
N GLN A 10 41.35 50.11 -3.37
CA GLN A 10 41.07 48.90 -4.16
C GLN A 10 41.00 47.75 -3.17
N GLN A 11 39.80 47.47 -2.67
CA GLN A 11 39.45 46.13 -2.22
C GLN A 11 38.43 45.60 -3.22
N ASP A 12 38.89 44.61 -3.99
CA ASP A 12 38.10 43.71 -4.82
C ASP A 12 36.94 43.13 -3.98
N ASN A 13 35.75 43.71 -4.12
CA ASN A 13 34.50 43.05 -3.75
C ASN A 13 33.89 42.46 -5.04
N LYS A 14 34.61 41.52 -5.65
CA LYS A 14 34.02 40.62 -6.66
C LYS A 14 33.35 39.46 -5.93
N GLU A 15 32.07 39.65 -5.68
CA GLU A 15 31.01 38.66 -5.44
C GLU A 15 31.43 37.23 -5.03
N PRO A 16 31.50 36.92 -3.72
CA PRO A 16 31.72 35.55 -3.22
C PRO A 16 30.64 34.54 -3.67
N TYR A 17 29.49 35.01 -4.14
CA TYR A 17 28.40 34.16 -4.63
C TYR A 17 28.70 33.49 -5.98
N GLY A 18 29.43 34.16 -6.89
CA GLY A 18 29.75 33.61 -8.20
C GLY A 18 30.77 32.47 -8.14
N GLU A 19 31.76 32.61 -7.26
CA GLU A 19 32.80 31.60 -7.05
C GLU A 19 32.26 30.35 -6.35
N VAL A 20 31.41 30.52 -5.33
CA VAL A 20 30.70 29.41 -4.66
C VAL A 20 29.80 28.65 -5.63
N SER A 21 29.06 29.36 -6.49
CA SER A 21 28.19 28.72 -7.49
C SER A 21 28.99 27.92 -8.52
N ARG A 22 30.14 28.44 -8.97
CA ARG A 22 31.06 27.73 -9.87
C ARG A 22 31.65 26.48 -9.21
N MET A 23 32.12 26.59 -7.97
CA MET A 23 32.63 25.44 -7.21
C MET A 23 31.55 24.38 -6.99
N MET A 24 30.29 24.77 -6.75
CA MET A 24 29.17 23.83 -6.66
C MET A 24 28.89 23.12 -8.00
N ALA A 25 29.04 23.82 -9.13
CA ALA A 25 28.88 23.24 -10.45
C ALA A 25 30.01 22.24 -10.77
N GLU A 26 31.26 22.59 -10.49
CA GLU A 26 32.42 21.69 -10.64
C GLU A 26 32.29 20.45 -9.74
N CYS A 27 31.89 20.63 -8.47
CA CYS A 27 31.59 19.51 -7.57
C CYS A 27 30.48 18.60 -8.12
N LYS A 28 29.45 19.17 -8.76
CA LYS A 28 28.37 18.39 -9.40
C LYS A 28 28.87 17.59 -10.60
N GLU A 29 29.75 18.14 -11.42
CA GLU A 29 30.32 17.42 -12.56
C GLU A 29 31.28 16.32 -12.12
N LEU A 30 32.18 16.57 -11.16
CA LEU A 30 33.02 15.54 -10.56
C LEU A 30 32.18 14.42 -9.92
N ALA A 31 31.10 14.77 -9.21
CA ALA A 31 30.18 13.80 -8.66
C ALA A 31 29.42 13.00 -9.74
N LYS A 32 29.21 13.55 -10.94
CA LYS A 32 28.62 12.80 -12.07
C LYS A 32 29.65 11.84 -12.68
N GLU A 33 30.91 12.24 -12.79
CA GLU A 33 31.98 11.38 -13.32
C GLU A 33 32.25 10.19 -12.39
N ILE A 34 32.40 10.43 -11.07
CA ILE A 34 32.57 9.36 -10.07
C ILE A 34 31.39 8.37 -10.12
N LYS A 35 30.16 8.86 -10.35
CA LYS A 35 28.97 8.00 -10.48
C LYS A 35 28.93 7.17 -11.77
N LYS A 36 29.62 7.59 -12.83
CA LYS A 36 29.73 6.78 -14.06
C LYS A 36 30.61 5.55 -13.82
N ASP A 37 31.61 5.68 -12.93
CA ASP A 37 32.55 4.61 -12.59
C ASP A 37 32.08 3.70 -11.45
N SER A 38 31.04 4.09 -10.70
CA SER A 38 30.37 3.21 -9.74
C SER A 38 29.88 1.94 -10.44
N PRO A 39 30.02 0.75 -9.83
CA PRO A 39 29.55 -0.50 -10.42
C PRO A 39 28.08 -0.34 -10.78
N ASN A 40 27.82 -0.28 -12.09
CA ASN A 40 26.52 -0.05 -12.67
C ASN A 40 25.69 -1.30 -12.37
N ARG A 41 25.06 -1.38 -11.19
CA ARG A 41 24.11 -2.45 -10.84
C ARG A 41 22.78 -2.29 -11.57
N ARG A 42 22.80 -1.61 -12.72
CA ARG A 42 21.76 -1.69 -13.74
C ARG A 42 21.83 -3.09 -14.34
N SER A 43 21.00 -3.97 -13.85
CA SER A 43 20.35 -4.91 -14.76
C SER A 43 19.25 -5.59 -14.00
N LEU A 44 18.01 -5.25 -14.32
CA LEU A 44 17.00 -6.29 -14.30
C LEU A 44 17.52 -7.47 -15.16
N PRO A 45 17.14 -8.71 -14.86
CA PRO A 45 17.56 -9.84 -15.68
C PRO A 45 17.33 -9.56 -17.17
N ALA A 46 18.35 -9.80 -17.98
CA ALA A 46 18.25 -9.56 -19.41
C ALA A 46 17.07 -10.36 -19.98
N GLY A 47 16.23 -9.70 -20.79
CA GLY A 47 15.04 -10.35 -21.35
C GLY A 47 13.90 -10.58 -20.34
N LEU A 48 13.85 -9.87 -19.21
CA LEU A 48 12.74 -9.97 -18.24
C LEU A 48 11.36 -9.90 -18.89
N TYR A 49 11.18 -8.99 -19.85
CA TYR A 49 9.94 -8.83 -20.63
C TYR A 49 9.50 -10.11 -21.35
N ARG A 50 10.42 -11.02 -21.69
CA ARG A 50 10.10 -12.32 -22.32
C ARG A 50 9.39 -13.28 -21.37
N THR A 51 9.44 -13.02 -20.07
CA THR A 51 8.69 -13.80 -19.08
C THR A 51 7.22 -13.36 -18.99
N PHE A 52 6.85 -12.21 -19.55
CA PHE A 52 5.49 -11.70 -19.49
C PHE A 52 4.56 -12.53 -20.39
N PRO A 53 3.26 -12.65 -20.03
CA PRO A 53 2.30 -13.37 -20.86
C PRO A 53 1.99 -12.58 -22.14
N THR A 54 1.05 -13.09 -22.94
CA THR A 54 0.60 -12.39 -24.15
C THR A 54 0.03 -11.00 -23.82
N ARG A 55 0.12 -10.06 -24.76
CA ARG A 55 -0.44 -8.71 -24.60
C ARG A 55 -1.89 -8.71 -24.13
N GLN A 56 -2.71 -9.61 -24.69
CA GLN A 56 -4.11 -9.74 -24.29
C GLN A 56 -4.25 -10.02 -22.78
N VAL A 57 -3.48 -10.97 -22.25
CA VAL A 57 -3.49 -11.28 -20.81
C VAL A 57 -2.99 -10.08 -20.00
N ILE A 58 -1.96 -9.36 -20.46
CA ILE A 58 -1.48 -8.15 -19.78
C ILE A 58 -2.59 -7.09 -19.71
N ASP A 59 -3.27 -6.83 -20.83
CA ASP A 59 -4.39 -5.88 -20.90
C ASP A 59 -5.50 -6.24 -19.90
N GLU A 60 -5.89 -7.52 -19.84
CA GLU A 60 -6.89 -8.04 -18.92
C GLU A 60 -6.46 -7.89 -17.44
N LEU A 61 -5.19 -8.16 -17.12
CA LEU A 61 -4.64 -8.01 -15.77
C LEU A 61 -4.52 -6.55 -15.32
N VAL A 62 -4.16 -5.64 -16.24
CA VAL A 62 -4.13 -4.19 -16.00
C VAL A 62 -5.53 -3.69 -15.69
N GLN A 63 -6.52 -4.06 -16.50
CA GLN A 63 -7.92 -3.72 -16.23
C GLN A 63 -8.39 -4.28 -14.89
N LEU A 64 -8.04 -5.54 -14.59
CA LEU A 64 -8.41 -6.17 -13.33
C LEU A 64 -7.82 -5.41 -12.13
N TYR A 65 -6.59 -4.91 -12.22
CA TYR A 65 -5.93 -4.17 -11.13
C TYR A 65 -6.71 -2.91 -10.75
N PHE A 66 -7.03 -2.08 -11.75
CA PHE A 66 -7.72 -0.81 -11.54
C PHE A 66 -9.20 -0.96 -11.15
N THR A 67 -9.81 -2.11 -11.44
CA THR A 67 -11.20 -2.41 -11.05
C THR A 67 -11.34 -3.13 -9.70
N THR A 68 -10.20 -3.50 -9.08
CA THR A 68 -10.18 -4.31 -7.86
C THR A 68 -9.28 -3.74 -6.77
N THR A 69 -7.96 -3.80 -6.92
CA THR A 69 -7.01 -3.47 -5.84
C THR A 69 -6.91 -1.96 -5.63
N GLU A 70 -6.86 -1.20 -6.73
CA GLU A 70 -6.70 0.26 -6.71
C GLU A 70 -7.88 0.98 -6.02
N THR A 71 -9.03 0.33 -5.90
CA THR A 71 -10.22 0.94 -5.28
C THR A 71 -10.06 1.13 -3.77
N CYS A 72 -9.34 0.25 -3.08
CA CYS A 72 -9.03 0.40 -1.65
C CYS A 72 -7.60 0.89 -1.41
N TYR A 73 -6.65 0.46 -2.25
CA TYR A 73 -5.24 0.82 -2.19
C TYR A 73 -4.83 1.58 -3.44
N PRO A 74 -5.14 2.88 -3.54
CA PRO A 74 -4.67 3.67 -4.66
C PRO A 74 -3.15 3.82 -4.56
N ILE A 75 -2.45 3.16 -5.47
CA ILE A 75 -0.99 3.14 -5.59
C ILE A 75 -0.59 3.75 -6.93
N LEU A 76 -1.30 3.41 -8.01
CA LEU A 76 -0.96 3.80 -9.37
C LEU A 76 -1.94 4.84 -9.90
N HIS A 77 -1.44 6.03 -10.21
CA HIS A 77 -2.28 7.04 -10.86
C HIS A 77 -2.69 6.59 -12.27
N TYR A 78 -3.97 6.23 -12.44
CA TYR A 78 -4.50 5.59 -13.65
C TYR A 78 -4.10 6.28 -14.96
N PRO A 79 -4.33 7.60 -15.16
CA PRO A 79 -3.95 8.27 -16.41
C PRO A 79 -2.45 8.20 -16.70
N THR A 80 -1.62 8.36 -15.67
CA THR A 80 -0.16 8.33 -15.82
C THR A 80 0.33 6.92 -16.16
N PHE A 81 -0.17 5.92 -15.44
CA PHE A 81 0.17 4.53 -15.70
C PHE A 81 -0.26 4.10 -17.10
N MET A 82 -1.51 4.39 -17.50
CA MET A 82 -2.01 4.01 -18.82
C MET A 82 -1.24 4.70 -19.95
N SER A 83 -0.84 5.97 -19.77
CA SER A 83 0.01 6.65 -20.75
C SER A 83 1.38 6.00 -20.88
N GLU A 84 2.00 5.57 -19.78
CA GLU A 84 3.30 4.88 -19.81
C GLU A 84 3.16 3.47 -20.40
N TYR A 85 2.09 2.76 -20.04
CA TYR A 85 1.74 1.43 -20.55
C TYR A 85 1.55 1.42 -22.07
N LEU A 86 0.66 2.29 -22.58
CA LEU A 86 0.38 2.38 -24.02
C LEU A 86 1.61 2.79 -24.83
N ALA A 87 2.52 3.58 -24.24
CA ALA A 87 3.74 3.99 -24.91
C ALA A 87 4.79 2.87 -25.07
N CYS A 88 4.71 1.79 -24.28
CA CYS A 88 5.74 0.75 -24.27
C CYS A 88 5.24 -0.68 -24.48
N ILE A 89 3.94 -0.95 -24.42
CA ILE A 89 3.39 -2.32 -24.54
C ILE A 89 3.76 -3.01 -25.86
N ASP A 90 3.92 -2.23 -26.94
CA ASP A 90 4.34 -2.75 -28.26
C ASP A 90 5.84 -3.09 -28.33
N ALA A 91 6.65 -2.54 -27.43
CA ALA A 91 8.11 -2.67 -27.44
C ALA A 91 8.70 -2.66 -26.02
N LEU A 92 8.33 -3.65 -25.20
CA LEU A 92 8.73 -3.75 -23.80
C LEU A 92 10.25 -3.84 -23.58
N GLU A 93 11.03 -4.23 -24.60
CA GLU A 93 12.49 -4.27 -24.54
C GLU A 93 13.12 -2.88 -24.30
N GLY A 94 12.49 -1.82 -24.82
CA GLY A 94 12.93 -0.44 -24.63
C GLY A 94 12.36 0.23 -23.37
N ALA A 95 11.49 -0.45 -22.62
CA ALA A 95 10.84 0.13 -21.46
C ALA A 95 11.82 0.39 -20.32
N LYS A 96 11.53 1.42 -19.50
CA LYS A 96 12.30 1.70 -18.29
C LYS A 96 12.19 0.51 -17.33
N GLY A 97 13.30 0.13 -16.71
CA GLY A 97 13.31 -0.99 -15.76
C GLY A 97 12.32 -0.82 -14.61
N SER A 98 12.16 0.41 -14.07
CA SER A 98 11.17 0.70 -13.03
C SER A 98 9.73 0.38 -13.46
N PHE A 99 9.39 0.62 -14.73
CA PHE A 99 8.07 0.32 -15.27
C PHE A 99 7.89 -1.19 -15.48
N LEU A 100 8.91 -1.90 -15.96
CA LEU A 100 8.86 -3.37 -16.07
C LEU A 100 8.61 -4.02 -14.70
N VAL A 101 9.25 -3.51 -13.64
CA VAL A 101 9.05 -3.98 -12.26
C VAL A 101 7.66 -3.64 -11.73
N GLU A 102 7.15 -2.45 -12.03
CA GLU A 102 5.78 -2.08 -11.69
C GLU A 102 4.77 -3.00 -12.39
N LEU A 103 4.93 -3.25 -13.69
CA LEU A 103 4.03 -4.07 -14.49
C LEU A 103 4.04 -5.55 -14.03
N LEU A 104 5.22 -6.14 -13.78
CA LEU A 104 5.28 -7.52 -13.29
C LEU A 104 4.68 -7.68 -11.88
N LEU A 105 4.81 -6.67 -11.01
CA LEU A 105 4.18 -6.70 -9.69
C LEU A 105 2.67 -6.53 -9.80
N LEU A 106 2.18 -5.64 -10.66
CA LEU A 106 0.77 -5.51 -10.96
C LEU A 106 0.19 -6.86 -11.40
N MET A 107 0.84 -7.53 -12.36
CA MET A 107 0.43 -8.86 -12.82
C MET A 107 0.52 -9.92 -11.72
N SER A 108 1.47 -9.79 -10.79
CA SER A 108 1.55 -10.68 -9.62
C SER A 108 0.38 -10.47 -8.65
N VAL A 109 -0.09 -9.23 -8.48
CA VAL A 109 -1.26 -8.92 -7.64
C VAL A 109 -2.54 -9.47 -8.27
N THR A 110 -2.72 -9.33 -9.57
CA THR A 110 -3.99 -9.69 -10.24
C THR A 110 -4.02 -11.08 -10.85
N GLY A 111 -2.86 -11.71 -11.04
CA GLY A 111 -2.75 -13.00 -11.73
C GLY A 111 -3.64 -14.09 -11.14
N MET A 112 -3.73 -14.20 -9.82
CA MET A 112 -4.60 -15.18 -9.15
C MET A 112 -6.10 -14.93 -9.34
N MET A 113 -6.48 -13.72 -9.70
CA MET A 113 -7.86 -13.31 -9.89
C MET A 113 -8.32 -13.50 -11.35
N HIS A 114 -7.42 -13.85 -12.26
CA HIS A 114 -7.72 -14.06 -13.68
C HIS A 114 -8.81 -15.13 -13.91
N SER A 115 -9.69 -14.92 -14.88
CA SER A 115 -10.84 -15.79 -15.15
C SER A 115 -10.41 -17.20 -15.58
N ASP A 116 -9.42 -17.28 -16.46
CA ASP A 116 -8.80 -18.50 -17.02
C ASP A 116 -7.84 -19.18 -16.04
N ASP A 117 -7.97 -20.50 -15.89
CA ASP A 117 -7.21 -21.35 -14.98
C ASP A 117 -5.75 -21.56 -15.41
N ASP A 118 -5.51 -21.70 -16.71
CA ASP A 118 -4.18 -21.94 -17.27
C ASP A 118 -3.31 -20.70 -17.09
N VAL A 119 -3.89 -19.52 -17.33
CA VAL A 119 -3.24 -18.22 -17.08
C VAL A 119 -2.89 -18.07 -15.60
N ARG A 120 -3.78 -18.44 -14.68
CA ARG A 120 -3.50 -18.40 -13.23
C ARG A 120 -2.33 -19.30 -12.87
N GLN A 121 -2.26 -20.50 -13.43
CA GLN A 121 -1.18 -21.45 -13.15
C GLN A 121 0.16 -20.96 -13.72
N GLU A 122 0.15 -20.45 -14.95
CA GLU A 122 1.34 -19.86 -15.58
C GLU A 122 1.90 -18.71 -14.75
N LEU A 123 1.07 -17.72 -14.41
CA LEU A 123 1.47 -16.56 -13.62
C LEU A 123 1.93 -16.98 -12.22
N GLY A 124 1.19 -17.87 -11.55
CA GLY A 124 1.56 -18.39 -10.24
C GLY A 124 2.93 -19.06 -10.21
N SER A 125 3.35 -19.72 -11.30
CA SER A 125 4.70 -20.30 -11.41
C SER A 125 5.80 -19.25 -11.57
N LYS A 126 5.49 -18.09 -12.17
CA LYS A 126 6.43 -17.00 -12.44
C LYS A 126 6.54 -16.01 -11.27
N THR A 127 5.46 -15.83 -10.51
CA THR A 127 5.38 -14.83 -9.44
C THR A 127 6.51 -14.92 -8.40
N PRO A 128 6.92 -16.09 -7.87
CA PRO A 128 8.01 -16.15 -6.89
C PRO A 128 9.32 -15.52 -7.42
N THR A 129 9.67 -15.81 -8.68
CA THR A 129 10.84 -15.23 -9.35
C THR A 129 10.68 -13.73 -9.55
N TRP A 130 9.50 -13.28 -9.97
CA TRP A 130 9.17 -11.87 -10.12
C TRP A 130 9.27 -11.08 -8.81
N LEU A 131 8.79 -11.63 -7.69
CA LEU A 131 8.92 -11.02 -6.36
C LEU A 131 10.38 -10.93 -5.92
N HIS A 132 11.19 -11.95 -6.21
CA HIS A 132 12.63 -11.93 -5.93
C HIS A 132 13.37 -10.84 -6.72
N ILE A 133 13.05 -10.71 -8.02
CA ILE A 133 13.61 -9.65 -8.88
C ILE A 133 13.24 -8.27 -8.34
N SER A 134 11.98 -8.06 -7.95
CA SER A 134 11.50 -6.81 -7.38
C SER A 134 12.16 -6.45 -6.06
N GLN A 135 12.33 -7.43 -5.16
CA GLN A 135 13.04 -7.22 -3.89
C GLN A 135 14.51 -6.85 -4.14
N THR A 136 15.16 -7.55 -5.07
CA THR A 136 16.56 -7.26 -5.46
C THR A 136 16.68 -5.88 -6.06
N TRP A 137 15.72 -5.50 -6.91
CA TRP A 137 15.59 -4.13 -7.42
C TRP A 137 15.52 -3.18 -6.22
N LEU A 138 14.59 -3.33 -5.28
CA LEU A 138 14.43 -2.49 -4.06
C LEU A 138 15.64 -2.41 -3.13
N SER A 139 16.44 -3.47 -3.06
CA SER A 139 17.56 -3.54 -2.10
C SER A 139 18.90 -3.11 -2.69
N ALA A 140 18.93 -2.65 -3.94
CA ALA A 140 20.17 -2.28 -4.61
C ALA A 140 20.85 -1.06 -3.91
N PRO A 141 22.13 -1.16 -3.50
CA PRO A 141 22.78 -0.24 -2.56
C PRO A 141 23.17 1.13 -3.14
N MET A 142 22.87 1.41 -4.40
CA MET A 142 23.13 2.70 -5.03
C MET A 142 21.83 3.11 -5.69
N GLU A 143 21.20 4.23 -5.31
CA GLU A 143 20.37 5.02 -6.24
C GLU A 143 19.63 6.19 -5.55
N LYS A 144 19.87 7.40 -6.06
CA LYS A 144 18.90 8.50 -5.97
C LYS A 144 17.56 8.16 -6.68
N ASP A 145 17.53 7.10 -7.49
CA ASP A 145 16.37 6.71 -8.31
C ASP A 145 15.31 5.93 -7.53
N ARG A 146 15.56 5.53 -6.26
CA ARG A 146 14.64 4.69 -5.46
C ARG A 146 13.88 5.41 -4.36
N LEU A 147 14.44 6.52 -3.88
CA LEU A 147 13.69 7.51 -3.11
C LEU A 147 12.84 8.37 -4.07
N THR A 148 12.06 7.69 -4.90
CA THR A 148 11.15 8.28 -5.88
C THR A 148 9.74 7.74 -5.64
N ILE A 149 8.74 8.47 -6.12
CA ILE A 149 7.33 8.05 -6.01
C ILE A 149 7.16 6.66 -6.65
N LYS A 150 7.83 6.39 -7.77
CA LYS A 150 7.83 5.08 -8.42
C LYS A 150 8.46 3.98 -7.54
N GLY A 151 9.53 4.29 -6.80
CA GLY A 151 10.12 3.37 -5.82
C GLY A 151 9.14 3.00 -4.69
N ILE A 152 8.39 3.98 -4.17
CA ILE A 152 7.32 3.78 -3.19
C ILE A 152 6.20 2.91 -3.78
N GLN A 153 5.72 3.22 -4.99
CA GLN A 153 4.68 2.46 -5.68
C GLN A 153 5.07 0.98 -5.84
N VAL A 154 6.29 0.72 -6.31
CA VAL A 154 6.82 -0.64 -6.44
C VAL A 154 6.91 -1.36 -5.09
N HIS A 155 7.28 -0.69 -4.01
CA HIS A 155 7.33 -1.31 -2.69
C HIS A 155 5.93 -1.64 -2.16
N CYS A 156 4.94 -0.75 -2.34
CA CYS A 156 3.54 -1.04 -2.04
C CYS A 156 3.05 -2.28 -2.82
N LEU A 157 3.25 -2.30 -4.15
CA LEU A 157 2.85 -3.43 -4.99
C LEU A 157 3.55 -4.74 -4.59
N LEU A 158 4.84 -4.69 -4.21
CA LEU A 158 5.58 -5.87 -3.77
C LEU A 158 4.97 -6.45 -2.49
N LEU A 159 4.63 -5.62 -1.51
CA LEU A 159 3.97 -6.05 -0.28
C LEU A 159 2.61 -6.69 -0.56
N LEU A 160 1.80 -6.08 -1.42
CA LEU A 160 0.50 -6.65 -1.81
C LEU A 160 0.67 -7.98 -2.54
N ALA A 161 1.60 -8.05 -3.50
CA ALA A 161 1.83 -9.27 -4.26
C ALA A 161 2.31 -10.42 -3.35
N ARG A 162 3.10 -10.14 -2.31
CA ARG A 162 3.48 -11.13 -1.29
C ARG A 162 2.28 -11.69 -0.54
N GLN A 163 1.39 -10.80 -0.07
CA GLN A 163 0.16 -11.19 0.62
C GLN A 163 -0.74 -12.01 -0.30
N VAL A 164 -0.96 -11.56 -1.54
CA VAL A 164 -1.79 -12.29 -2.51
C VAL A 164 -1.21 -13.67 -2.85
N ASN A 165 0.11 -13.84 -2.93
CA ASN A 165 0.71 -15.07 -3.46
C ASN A 165 1.33 -16.01 -2.41
N ARG A 166 1.10 -15.78 -1.11
CA ARG A 166 1.70 -16.60 -0.01
C ARG A 166 3.23 -16.62 -0.02
N VAL A 167 3.89 -15.56 -0.48
CA VAL A 167 5.35 -15.49 -0.54
C VAL A 167 5.87 -14.53 0.52
N GLY A 168 6.67 -15.03 1.46
CA GLY A 168 7.30 -14.20 2.49
C GLY A 168 6.29 -13.53 3.44
N ALA A 169 5.24 -14.26 3.83
CA ALA A 169 4.23 -13.76 4.76
C ALA A 169 4.82 -13.36 6.13
N ASP A 170 5.87 -14.07 6.56
CA ASP A 170 6.63 -13.86 7.78
C ASP A 170 7.41 -12.53 7.82
N ILE A 171 7.71 -11.94 6.65
CA ILE A 171 8.47 -10.69 6.55
C ILE A 171 7.61 -9.47 6.17
N VAL A 172 6.29 -9.64 6.05
CA VAL A 172 5.39 -8.56 5.59
C VAL A 172 5.47 -7.35 6.50
N TRP A 173 5.41 -7.53 7.82
CA TRP A 173 5.49 -6.42 8.79
C TRP A 173 6.86 -5.71 8.77
N ILE A 174 7.96 -6.47 8.67
CA ILE A 174 9.31 -5.89 8.55
C ILE A 174 9.42 -5.04 7.27
N SER A 175 8.88 -5.56 6.16
CA SER A 175 8.88 -4.86 4.88
C SER A 175 7.97 -3.63 4.88
N ALA A 176 6.81 -3.68 5.56
CA ALA A 176 5.94 -2.52 5.77
C ALA A 176 6.67 -1.41 6.56
N GLY A 177 7.46 -1.78 7.57
CA GLY A 177 8.26 -0.82 8.31
C GLY A 177 9.37 -0.18 7.48
N SER A 178 9.99 -0.93 6.59
CA SER A 178 10.93 -0.36 5.62
C SER A 178 10.24 0.64 4.68
N LEU A 179 9.01 0.33 4.24
CA LEU A 179 8.22 1.21 3.38
C LEU A 179 7.84 2.52 4.08
N ILE A 180 7.36 2.46 5.33
CA ILE A 180 7.07 3.65 6.13
C ILE A 180 8.30 4.54 6.24
N ARG A 181 9.45 3.98 6.64
CA ARG A 181 10.69 4.77 6.79
C ARG A 181 11.13 5.38 5.48
N MET A 182 11.00 4.66 4.36
CA MET A 182 11.28 5.18 3.03
C MET A 182 10.36 6.35 2.66
N ALA A 183 9.06 6.22 2.94
CA ALA A 183 8.07 7.26 2.71
C ALA A 183 8.31 8.51 3.58
N MET A 184 8.66 8.31 4.85
CA MET A 184 9.02 9.40 5.76
C MET A 184 10.29 10.12 5.31
N GLN A 185 11.32 9.37 4.92
CA GLN A 185 12.57 9.91 4.35
C GLN A 185 12.30 10.77 3.11
N MET A 186 11.27 10.42 2.33
CA MET A 186 10.80 11.17 1.17
C MET A 186 9.85 12.33 1.49
N GLY A 187 9.47 12.50 2.77
CA GLY A 187 8.55 13.56 3.21
C GLY A 187 7.09 13.31 2.87
N LEU A 188 6.61 12.06 2.80
CA LEU A 188 5.19 11.75 2.56
C LEU A 188 4.30 11.96 3.81
N HIS A 189 4.90 11.92 5.00
CA HIS A 189 4.27 12.21 6.29
C HIS A 189 4.01 13.72 6.52
N GLN A 190 4.58 14.57 5.67
CA GLN A 190 4.40 16.00 5.69
C GLN A 190 3.42 16.40 4.59
N ASP A 191 2.41 17.20 4.93
CA ASP A 191 1.43 17.64 3.95
C ASP A 191 2.11 18.43 2.82
N PRO A 192 1.87 18.09 1.54
CA PRO A 192 2.55 18.72 0.42
C PRO A 192 2.22 20.21 0.24
N ASP A 193 1.18 20.75 0.89
CA ASP A 193 0.93 22.20 0.93
C ASP A 193 1.97 22.96 1.77
N HIS A 194 2.68 22.27 2.66
CA HIS A 194 3.82 22.81 3.40
C HIS A 194 5.16 22.56 2.70
N LEU A 195 5.17 21.84 1.56
CA LEU A 195 6.37 21.39 0.88
C LEU A 195 6.55 22.06 -0.49
N GLY A 196 6.97 23.32 -0.52
CA GLY A 196 7.35 24.03 -1.76
C GLY A 196 6.32 23.94 -2.91
N ASP A 197 6.78 24.23 -4.13
CA ASP A 197 5.92 24.19 -5.31
C ASP A 197 5.80 22.77 -5.87
N MET A 198 4.57 22.25 -5.85
CA MET A 198 4.16 20.97 -6.46
C MET A 198 2.81 21.14 -7.15
N SER A 199 2.59 20.44 -8.27
CA SER A 199 1.29 20.45 -8.94
C SER A 199 0.24 19.72 -8.13
N THR A 200 -1.05 20.08 -8.27
CA THR A 200 -2.16 19.43 -7.56
C THR A 200 -2.14 17.91 -7.69
N GLY A 201 -1.86 17.38 -8.90
CA GLY A 201 -1.75 15.94 -9.12
C GLY A 201 -0.58 15.28 -8.36
N GLN A 202 0.56 15.96 -8.25
CA GLN A 202 1.70 15.47 -7.46
C GLN A 202 1.37 15.45 -5.96
N LYS A 203 0.71 16.50 -5.46
CA LYS A 203 0.25 16.57 -4.06
C LYS A 203 -0.71 15.44 -3.74
N GLU A 204 -1.67 15.20 -4.63
CA GLU A 204 -2.70 14.17 -4.47
C GLU A 204 -2.09 12.76 -4.45
N ILE A 205 -1.19 12.42 -5.38
CA ILE A 205 -0.51 11.11 -5.39
C ILE A 205 0.29 10.89 -4.09
N ARG A 206 0.94 11.93 -3.55
CA ARG A 206 1.67 11.84 -2.28
C ARG A 206 0.74 11.55 -1.10
N ARG A 207 -0.41 12.23 -1.03
CA ARG A 207 -1.44 11.98 -0.01
C ARG A 207 -2.00 10.56 -0.13
N GLN A 208 -2.37 10.15 -1.34
CA GLN A 208 -2.91 8.80 -1.62
C GLN A 208 -1.94 7.71 -1.20
N LEU A 209 -0.67 7.82 -1.60
CA LEU A 209 0.36 6.85 -1.21
C LEU A 209 0.58 6.83 0.29
N TRP A 210 0.65 7.99 0.96
CA TRP A 210 0.82 8.05 2.41
C TRP A 210 -0.27 7.27 3.15
N TYR A 211 -1.53 7.50 2.82
CA TYR A 211 -2.64 6.80 3.47
C TYR A 211 -2.74 5.32 3.07
N THR A 212 -2.37 4.95 1.84
CA THR A 212 -2.21 3.54 1.46
C THR A 212 -1.12 2.86 2.30
N ILE A 213 0.02 3.53 2.53
CA ILE A 213 1.10 3.00 3.37
C ILE A 213 0.66 2.81 4.83
N LEU A 214 -0.03 3.81 5.41
CA LEU A 214 -0.57 3.70 6.77
C LEU A 214 -1.57 2.55 6.89
N GLU A 215 -2.40 2.35 5.87
CA GLU A 215 -3.34 1.25 5.84
C GLU A 215 -2.64 -0.11 5.76
N MET A 216 -1.59 -0.23 4.93
CA MET A 216 -0.80 -1.46 4.86
C MET A 216 -0.06 -1.76 6.17
N ASP A 217 0.41 -0.73 6.88
CA ASP A 217 1.07 -0.87 8.18
C ASP A 217 0.12 -1.39 9.26
N VAL A 218 -1.04 -0.76 9.42
CA VAL A 218 -1.99 -1.17 10.47
C VAL A 218 -2.52 -2.59 10.24
N GLN A 219 -2.70 -3.00 8.98
CA GLN A 219 -3.06 -4.39 8.63
C GLN A 219 -1.90 -5.35 8.94
N ALA A 220 -0.67 -5.01 8.55
CA ALA A 220 0.50 -5.86 8.81
C ALA A 220 0.79 -6.01 10.32
N ALA A 221 0.56 -4.95 11.10
CA ALA A 221 0.67 -4.94 12.55
C ALA A 221 -0.39 -5.85 13.20
N LEU A 222 -1.63 -5.79 12.73
CA LEU A 222 -2.70 -6.71 13.15
C LEU A 222 -2.34 -8.18 12.85
N ASP A 223 -1.84 -8.47 11.64
CA ASP A 223 -1.48 -9.82 11.21
C ASP A 223 -0.35 -10.41 12.07
N SER A 224 0.65 -9.58 12.38
CA SER A 224 1.90 -10.04 13.01
C SER A 224 1.88 -9.95 14.54
N GLY A 225 0.80 -9.45 15.14
CA GLY A 225 0.73 -9.24 16.59
C GLY A 225 1.66 -8.12 17.08
N MET A 226 1.99 -7.15 16.23
CA MET A 226 2.95 -6.07 16.52
C MET A 226 2.24 -4.73 16.70
N ALA A 227 2.87 -3.78 17.39
CA ALA A 227 2.35 -2.42 17.45
C ALA A 227 2.46 -1.73 16.07
N PRO A 228 1.50 -0.88 15.68
CA PRO A 228 1.63 0.00 14.52
C PRO A 228 2.85 0.92 14.67
N MET A 229 3.52 1.25 13.58
CA MET A 229 4.76 2.03 13.62
C MET A 229 4.52 3.54 13.71
N ILE A 230 3.34 4.00 13.33
CA ILE A 230 2.99 5.42 13.22
C ILE A 230 1.70 5.70 13.98
N ASN A 231 1.76 6.71 14.85
CA ASN A 231 0.59 7.29 15.50
C ASN A 231 0.06 8.49 14.71
N HIS A 232 -1.18 8.88 14.98
CA HIS A 232 -1.80 10.05 14.35
C HIS A 232 -1.01 11.36 14.56
N ALA A 233 -0.22 11.46 15.63
CA ALA A 233 0.58 12.65 15.94
C ALA A 233 1.88 12.76 15.11
N ASP A 234 2.29 11.70 14.42
CA ASP A 234 3.60 11.62 13.74
C ASP A 234 3.58 12.16 12.30
N TYR A 235 2.41 12.61 11.81
CA TYR A 235 2.24 13.15 10.47
C TYR A 235 1.17 14.26 10.45
N ASN A 236 1.24 15.15 9.46
CA ASN A 236 0.25 16.21 9.26
C ASN A 236 -0.41 16.19 7.87
N THR A 237 -0.09 15.20 7.04
CA THR A 237 -0.68 14.99 5.70
C THR A 237 -2.21 14.91 5.75
N HIS A 238 -2.89 15.83 5.07
CA HIS A 238 -4.34 15.82 4.96
C HIS A 238 -4.84 14.62 4.14
N PRO A 239 -6.07 14.12 4.43
CA PRO A 239 -6.70 13.09 3.62
C PRO A 239 -6.68 13.43 2.13
N PRO A 240 -6.54 12.42 1.25
CA PRO A 240 -6.64 12.61 -0.19
C PRO A 240 -7.92 13.35 -0.54
N SER A 241 -7.82 14.31 -1.45
CA SER A 241 -9.01 15.01 -1.90
C SER A 241 -9.84 13.98 -2.68
N GLY A 242 -11.05 13.67 -2.23
CA GLY A 242 -11.97 12.75 -2.93
C GLY A 242 -12.39 13.24 -4.33
N GLN A 243 -11.69 14.23 -4.88
CA GLN A 243 -11.85 14.76 -6.21
C GLN A 243 -11.53 13.68 -7.24
N LYS A 244 -12.60 13.26 -7.93
CA LYS A 244 -12.53 12.70 -9.28
C LYS A 244 -11.75 13.70 -10.12
N CYS A 245 -10.45 13.50 -10.31
CA CYS A 245 -9.65 14.36 -11.17
C CYS A 245 -10.35 14.41 -12.55
N ASP A 246 -10.75 15.60 -12.99
CA ASP A 246 -11.56 15.90 -14.19
C ASP A 246 -10.79 15.66 -15.51
N SER A 247 -9.89 14.68 -15.55
CA SER A 247 -9.05 14.40 -16.72
C SER A 247 -8.88 12.89 -16.84
N ILE A 248 -9.91 12.26 -17.42
CA ILE A 248 -9.99 10.83 -17.76
C ILE A 248 -10.18 9.93 -16.50
N ALA A 249 -11.45 9.74 -16.20
CA ALA A 249 -12.07 8.86 -15.20
C ALA A 249 -11.24 7.66 -14.72
N GLN A 250 -10.93 7.66 -13.41
CA GLN A 250 -10.76 6.41 -12.65
C GLN A 250 -11.90 5.44 -13.04
N PRO A 251 -11.60 4.17 -13.36
CA PRO A 251 -12.61 3.26 -13.88
C PRO A 251 -13.71 2.96 -12.84
N HIS A 252 -13.39 3.05 -11.55
CA HIS A 252 -14.31 2.79 -10.43
C HIS A 252 -14.10 3.79 -9.27
N PRO A 253 -15.11 3.98 -8.39
CA PRO A 253 -14.96 4.79 -7.18
C PRO A 253 -13.95 4.16 -6.21
N SER A 254 -13.17 5.00 -5.52
CA SER A 254 -12.25 4.57 -4.46
C SER A 254 -12.92 4.63 -3.09
N PHE A 255 -12.71 3.58 -2.29
CA PHE A 255 -13.13 3.48 -0.89
C PHE A 255 -12.01 3.83 0.09
N GLN A 256 -10.88 4.36 -0.39
CA GLN A 256 -9.78 4.80 0.48
C GLN A 256 -10.28 5.78 1.55
N HIS A 257 -11.19 6.69 1.22
CA HIS A 257 -11.74 7.65 2.18
C HIS A 257 -12.42 6.99 3.40
N LEU A 258 -13.10 5.85 3.23
CA LEU A 258 -13.73 5.08 4.31
C LEU A 258 -12.66 4.45 5.23
N LEU A 259 -11.57 3.97 4.63
CA LEU A 259 -10.43 3.42 5.37
C LEU A 259 -9.73 4.53 6.16
N VAL A 260 -9.50 5.70 5.54
CA VAL A 260 -8.88 6.86 6.18
C VAL A 260 -9.71 7.35 7.37
N GLU A 261 -11.03 7.44 7.24
CA GLU A 261 -11.90 7.90 8.32
C GLU A 261 -11.83 6.98 9.55
N SER A 262 -11.77 5.66 9.36
CA SER A 262 -11.72 4.68 10.44
C SER A 262 -10.30 4.39 10.96
N LEU A 263 -9.25 4.89 10.28
CA LEU A 263 -7.86 4.54 10.55
C LEU A 263 -7.42 4.83 11.99
N PRO A 264 -7.67 6.01 12.59
CA PRO A 264 -7.23 6.29 13.97
C PRO A 264 -7.82 5.31 14.99
N LEU A 265 -9.06 4.90 14.76
CA LEU A 265 -9.76 3.94 15.61
C LEU A 265 -9.16 2.53 15.48
N ARG A 266 -8.83 2.12 14.25
CA ARG A 266 -8.18 0.84 13.98
C ARG A 266 -6.75 0.79 14.53
N VAL A 267 -5.99 1.88 14.45
CA VAL A 267 -4.67 2.00 15.11
C VAL A 267 -4.79 1.79 16.62
N ARG A 268 -5.75 2.48 17.27
CA ARG A 268 -6.04 2.26 18.70
C ARG A 268 -6.40 0.81 19.01
N ALA A 269 -7.20 0.16 18.16
CA ALA A 269 -7.56 -1.24 18.31
C ALA A 269 -6.33 -2.16 18.25
N VAL A 270 -5.43 -1.98 17.29
CA VAL A 270 -4.20 -2.81 17.20
C VAL A 270 -3.32 -2.63 18.43
N ILE A 271 -3.18 -1.40 18.95
CA ILE A 271 -2.42 -1.15 20.18
C ILE A 271 -3.00 -1.93 21.36
N VAL A 272 -4.33 -1.95 21.50
CA VAL A 272 -5.04 -2.71 22.55
C VAL A 272 -4.89 -4.22 22.34
N ILE A 273 -5.10 -4.71 21.12
CA ILE A 273 -5.00 -6.15 20.76
C ILE A 273 -3.61 -6.69 21.04
N ASN A 274 -2.57 -5.91 20.68
CA ASN A 274 -1.17 -6.35 20.71
C ASN A 274 -0.42 -5.85 21.97
N SER A 275 -1.14 -5.47 23.03
CA SER A 275 -0.54 -5.07 24.31
C SER A 275 0.19 -6.25 24.96
N LEU A 276 1.50 -6.10 25.22
CA LEU A 276 2.33 -7.13 25.84
C LEU A 276 2.41 -7.03 27.36
N GLN A 277 2.11 -5.85 27.93
CA GLN A 277 2.33 -5.59 29.35
C GLN A 277 1.16 -6.03 30.21
N GLN A 278 -0.06 -5.69 29.79
CA GLN A 278 -1.28 -5.95 30.51
C GLN A 278 -2.37 -6.37 29.55
N GLU A 279 -3.16 -7.35 29.99
CA GLU A 279 -4.38 -7.72 29.30
C GLU A 279 -5.35 -6.52 29.34
N PRO A 280 -5.95 -6.13 28.20
CA PRO A 280 -6.86 -5.00 28.17
C PRO A 280 -8.11 -5.30 29.01
N GLU A 281 -8.57 -4.30 29.77
CA GLU A 281 -9.79 -4.43 30.56
C GLU A 281 -11.00 -4.69 29.66
N TYR A 282 -11.94 -5.51 30.14
CA TYR A 282 -13.08 -5.91 29.32
C TYR A 282 -13.95 -4.72 28.89
N ASP A 283 -14.13 -3.73 29.78
CA ASP A 283 -14.87 -2.52 29.45
C ASP A 283 -14.21 -1.71 28.33
N GLN A 284 -12.87 -1.68 28.30
CA GLN A 284 -12.12 -1.05 27.21
C GLN A 284 -12.38 -1.76 25.87
N VAL A 285 -12.38 -3.09 25.87
CA VAL A 285 -12.70 -3.92 24.70
C VAL A 285 -14.12 -3.64 24.20
N LEU A 286 -15.10 -3.55 25.11
CA LEU A 286 -16.49 -3.26 24.77
C LEU A 286 -16.68 -1.86 24.17
N VAL A 287 -16.09 -0.83 24.78
CA VAL A 287 -16.17 0.55 24.27
C VAL A 287 -15.56 0.65 22.88
N LEU A 288 -14.35 0.12 22.71
CA LEU A 288 -13.65 0.19 21.43
C LEU A 288 -14.33 -0.67 20.35
N GLY A 289 -14.90 -1.82 20.73
CA GLY A 289 -15.70 -2.66 19.84
C GLY A 289 -16.97 -1.97 19.35
N ASN A 290 -17.65 -1.22 20.21
CA ASN A 290 -18.83 -0.43 19.83
C ASN A 290 -18.45 0.70 18.85
N ASP A 291 -17.38 1.44 19.14
CA ASP A 291 -16.89 2.50 18.25
C ASP A 291 -16.54 1.93 16.86
N LEU A 292 -15.85 0.77 16.81
CA LEU A 292 -15.48 0.12 15.54
C LEU A 292 -16.72 -0.32 14.78
N SER A 293 -17.70 -0.92 15.47
CA SER A 293 -18.95 -1.37 14.87
C SER A 293 -19.72 -0.21 14.24
N LEU A 294 -19.80 0.94 14.91
CA LEU A 294 -20.43 2.15 14.38
C LEU A 294 -19.70 2.69 13.14
N ALA A 295 -18.37 2.74 13.19
CA ALA A 295 -17.56 3.17 12.03
C ALA A 295 -17.75 2.25 10.82
N PHE A 296 -17.83 0.93 11.05
CA PHE A 296 -18.00 -0.04 9.98
C PHE A 296 -19.42 -0.05 9.42
N GLN A 297 -20.43 0.16 10.26
CA GLN A 297 -21.81 0.33 9.81
C GLN A 297 -21.92 1.59 8.92
N LYS A 298 -21.29 2.70 9.33
CA LYS A 298 -21.23 3.91 8.51
C LYS A 298 -20.56 3.65 7.16
N ALA A 299 -19.45 2.91 7.14
CA ALA A 299 -18.79 2.52 5.90
C ALA A 299 -19.69 1.63 5.02
N ALA A 300 -20.36 0.63 5.59
CA ALA A 300 -21.27 -0.26 4.85
C ALA A 300 -22.41 0.53 4.18
N VAL A 301 -23.05 1.45 4.91
CA VAL A 301 -24.10 2.32 4.35
C VAL A 301 -23.56 3.20 3.22
N ALA A 302 -22.34 3.73 3.35
CA ALA A 302 -21.72 4.51 2.29
C ALA A 302 -21.44 3.67 1.03
N ILE A 303 -20.99 2.42 1.20
CA ILE A 303 -20.76 1.47 0.12
C ILE A 303 -22.07 1.16 -0.62
N GLU A 304 -23.14 0.84 0.11
CA GLU A 304 -24.47 0.56 -0.46
C GLU A 304 -25.03 1.76 -1.22
N ARG A 305 -24.82 2.96 -0.68
CA ARG A 305 -25.24 4.21 -1.33
C ARG A 305 -24.51 4.44 -2.65
N GLU A 306 -23.19 4.26 -2.68
CA GLU A 306 -22.39 4.35 -3.91
C GLU A 306 -22.81 3.28 -4.93
N ALA A 307 -23.13 2.07 -4.48
CA ALA A 307 -23.63 1.01 -5.37
C ALA A 307 -25.00 1.32 -5.98
N SER A 308 -25.85 2.03 -5.25
CA SER A 308 -27.21 2.37 -5.69
C SER A 308 -27.26 3.61 -6.59
N HIS A 309 -26.36 4.57 -6.39
CA HIS A 309 -26.44 5.90 -7.03
C HIS A 309 -25.35 6.20 -8.06
N SER A 310 -24.27 5.40 -8.12
CA SER A 310 -23.19 5.63 -9.09
C SER A 310 -23.57 5.10 -10.48
N GLN A 311 -23.24 5.88 -11.53
CA GLN A 311 -23.31 5.43 -12.92
C GLN A 311 -22.39 4.22 -13.20
N LYS A 312 -21.34 4.06 -12.38
CA LYS A 312 -20.43 2.91 -12.37
C LYS A 312 -20.41 2.36 -10.95
N PRO A 313 -21.26 1.39 -10.60
CA PRO A 313 -21.27 0.84 -9.25
C PRO A 313 -19.90 0.22 -8.90
N PRO A 314 -19.51 0.24 -7.62
CA PRO A 314 -18.31 -0.43 -7.16
C PRO A 314 -18.46 -1.93 -7.41
N SER A 315 -17.39 -2.57 -7.89
CA SER A 315 -17.37 -4.01 -8.09
C SER A 315 -17.67 -4.75 -6.78
N GLN A 316 -18.30 -5.93 -6.85
CA GLN A 316 -18.52 -6.77 -5.66
C GLN A 316 -17.20 -6.97 -4.90
N PHE A 317 -16.10 -7.16 -5.64
CA PHE A 317 -14.75 -7.25 -5.09
C PHE A 317 -14.39 -6.06 -4.20
N THR A 318 -14.68 -4.84 -4.64
CA THR A 318 -14.35 -3.62 -3.90
C THR A 318 -15.08 -3.56 -2.57
N GLN A 319 -16.34 -4.00 -2.55
CA GLN A 319 -17.15 -4.08 -1.32
C GLN A 319 -16.60 -5.17 -0.39
N SER A 320 -16.34 -6.37 -0.93
CA SER A 320 -15.74 -7.49 -0.21
C SER A 320 -14.38 -7.13 0.38
N PHE A 321 -13.55 -6.42 -0.38
CA PHE A 321 -12.22 -6.01 0.05
C PHE A 321 -12.26 -4.99 1.18
N CYS A 322 -13.04 -3.91 1.02
CA CYS A 322 -13.19 -2.91 2.08
C CYS A 322 -13.80 -3.52 3.35
N SER A 323 -14.85 -4.34 3.20
CA SER A 323 -15.50 -5.07 4.29
C SER A 323 -14.51 -5.98 5.03
N HIS A 324 -13.69 -6.74 4.29
CA HIS A 324 -12.63 -7.56 4.86
C HIS A 324 -11.63 -6.70 5.64
N LEU A 325 -11.06 -5.65 5.03
CA LEU A 325 -10.08 -4.79 5.69
C LEU A 325 -10.58 -4.22 7.01
N LEU A 326 -11.87 -3.87 7.11
CA LEU A 326 -12.45 -3.31 8.34
C LEU A 326 -12.79 -4.39 9.37
N ARG A 327 -13.54 -5.44 9.00
CA ARG A 327 -14.16 -6.37 9.97
C ARG A 327 -13.17 -7.17 10.80
N ARG A 328 -11.96 -7.41 10.29
CA ARG A 328 -10.90 -8.17 10.99
C ARG A 328 -10.54 -7.60 12.37
N PHE A 329 -10.61 -6.28 12.51
CA PHE A 329 -10.27 -5.60 13.76
C PHE A 329 -11.24 -5.97 14.88
N LEU A 330 -12.55 -6.06 14.58
CA LEU A 330 -13.55 -6.50 15.55
C LEU A 330 -13.33 -7.95 15.99
N LEU A 331 -13.06 -8.83 15.02
CA LEU A 331 -12.80 -10.23 15.32
C LEU A 331 -11.60 -10.36 16.26
N CYS A 332 -10.48 -9.72 15.94
CA CYS A 332 -9.25 -9.82 16.73
C CYS A 332 -9.39 -9.14 18.11
N LEU A 333 -10.11 -8.02 18.20
CA LEU A 333 -10.35 -7.31 19.46
C LEU A 333 -11.14 -8.16 20.46
N HIS A 334 -12.20 -8.82 20.00
CA HIS A 334 -13.05 -9.64 20.86
C HIS A 334 -12.55 -11.07 21.06
N PHE A 335 -11.63 -11.56 20.21
CA PHE A 335 -11.20 -12.97 20.18
C PHE A 335 -10.79 -13.51 21.55
N MET A 336 -9.95 -12.77 22.28
CA MET A 336 -9.46 -13.20 23.60
C MET A 336 -10.61 -13.44 24.60
N TYR A 337 -11.57 -12.53 24.64
CA TYR A 337 -12.72 -12.64 25.54
C TYR A 337 -13.78 -13.63 25.04
N ALA A 338 -13.91 -13.79 23.72
CA ALA A 338 -14.75 -14.82 23.12
C ALA A 338 -14.33 -16.24 23.55
N VAL A 339 -13.02 -16.53 23.56
CA VAL A 339 -12.50 -17.82 24.06
C VAL A 339 -12.82 -18.01 25.55
N LYS A 340 -12.71 -16.95 26.36
CA LYS A 340 -13.05 -16.99 27.80
C LYS A 340 -14.54 -17.18 28.08
N ALA A 341 -15.42 -16.88 27.12
CA ALA A 341 -16.87 -17.00 27.28
C ALA A 341 -17.34 -18.44 27.56
N GLN A 342 -16.58 -19.43 27.12
CA GLN A 342 -16.85 -20.86 27.42
C GLN A 342 -16.85 -21.15 28.93
N LYS A 343 -16.09 -20.37 29.71
CA LYS A 343 -15.94 -20.56 31.17
C LYS A 343 -16.63 -19.47 31.99
N ASN A 344 -16.95 -18.33 31.38
CA ASN A 344 -17.56 -17.20 32.06
C ASN A 344 -18.58 -16.47 31.17
N LEU A 345 -19.85 -16.53 31.55
CA LEU A 345 -20.97 -15.92 30.83
C LEU A 345 -20.87 -14.38 30.71
N LEU A 346 -20.07 -13.72 31.55
CA LEU A 346 -19.79 -12.28 31.43
C LEU A 346 -19.29 -11.90 30.02
N TYR A 347 -18.58 -12.81 29.36
CA TYR A 347 -17.97 -12.56 28.05
C TYR A 347 -18.83 -13.01 26.85
N ALA A 348 -20.10 -13.39 27.10
CA ALA A 348 -21.01 -13.87 26.05
C ALA A 348 -21.20 -12.87 24.90
N HIS A 349 -21.16 -11.56 25.19
CA HIS A 349 -21.20 -10.52 24.15
C HIS A 349 -20.04 -10.67 23.16
N SER A 350 -18.80 -10.83 23.64
CA SER A 350 -17.63 -10.95 22.77
C SER A 350 -17.68 -12.21 21.93
N HIS A 351 -18.16 -13.32 22.49
CA HIS A 351 -18.41 -14.54 21.74
C HIS A 351 -19.40 -14.31 20.60
N LYS A 352 -20.53 -13.63 20.87
CA LYS A 352 -21.52 -13.29 19.85
C LYS A 352 -20.91 -12.41 18.74
N VAL A 353 -20.18 -11.35 19.10
CA VAL A 353 -19.53 -10.47 18.12
C VAL A 353 -18.56 -11.25 17.23
N CYS A 354 -17.72 -12.11 17.81
CA CYS A 354 -16.80 -12.94 17.03
C CYS A 354 -17.54 -13.88 16.08
N LEU A 355 -18.63 -14.52 16.52
CA LEU A 355 -19.46 -15.38 15.66
C LEU A 355 -20.07 -14.59 14.50
N ASP A 356 -20.72 -13.46 14.78
CA ASP A 356 -21.36 -12.62 13.77
C ASP A 356 -20.33 -12.13 12.73
N VAL A 357 -19.17 -11.64 13.20
CA VAL A 357 -18.08 -11.18 12.32
C VAL A 357 -17.48 -12.34 11.53
N ALA A 358 -17.29 -13.52 12.13
CA ALA A 358 -16.76 -14.69 11.43
C ALA A 358 -17.70 -15.13 10.30
N LEU A 359 -19.02 -15.14 10.54
CA LEU A 359 -20.02 -15.44 9.51
C LEU A 359 -19.97 -14.43 8.37
N ASP A 360 -19.86 -13.13 8.68
CA ASP A 360 -19.74 -12.09 7.65
C ASP A 360 -18.44 -12.21 6.84
N LEU A 361 -17.33 -12.61 7.46
CA LEU A 361 -16.07 -12.86 6.77
C LEU A 361 -16.12 -14.14 5.91
N ILE A 362 -16.80 -15.19 6.37
CA ILE A 362 -17.06 -16.40 5.57
C ILE A 362 -17.95 -16.08 4.38
N ALA A 363 -18.95 -15.20 4.54
CA ALA A 363 -19.83 -14.77 3.45
C ALA A 363 -19.10 -14.09 2.29
N LEU A 364 -17.87 -13.59 2.51
CA LEU A 364 -17.01 -13.08 1.44
C LEU A 364 -16.61 -14.17 0.42
N LEU A 365 -16.72 -15.46 0.76
CA LEU A 365 -16.53 -16.56 -0.18
C LEU A 365 -17.60 -16.59 -1.30
N ASN A 366 -18.73 -15.89 -1.13
CA ASN A 366 -19.74 -15.75 -2.16
C ASN A 366 -19.31 -14.82 -3.30
N ASP A 367 -18.27 -14.00 -3.09
CA ASP A 367 -17.65 -13.22 -4.15
C ASP A 367 -16.68 -14.10 -4.95
N ARG A 368 -16.99 -14.31 -6.23
CA ARG A 368 -16.24 -15.23 -7.11
C ARG A 368 -14.77 -14.83 -7.27
N LEU A 369 -14.45 -13.54 -7.30
CA LEU A 369 -13.07 -13.08 -7.43
C LEU A 369 -12.38 -13.07 -6.08
N TYR A 370 -13.06 -12.60 -5.04
CA TYR A 370 -12.49 -12.47 -3.70
C TYR A 370 -12.22 -13.82 -3.04
N SER A 371 -13.10 -14.80 -3.23
CA SER A 371 -12.93 -16.17 -2.72
C SER A 371 -11.62 -16.81 -3.19
N ARG A 372 -11.13 -16.49 -4.38
CA ARG A 372 -9.83 -16.98 -4.88
C ARG A 372 -8.68 -16.46 -4.02
N LEU A 373 -8.74 -15.19 -3.60
CA LEU A 373 -7.76 -14.62 -2.67
C LEU A 373 -7.86 -15.30 -1.31
N LEU A 374 -9.07 -15.53 -0.79
CA LEU A 374 -9.24 -16.18 0.52
C LEU A 374 -8.74 -17.63 0.53
N ILE A 375 -8.98 -18.38 -0.55
CA ILE A 375 -8.61 -19.81 -0.65
C ILE A 375 -7.13 -19.99 -0.94
N LYS A 376 -6.53 -19.15 -1.79
CA LYS A 376 -5.14 -19.34 -2.29
C LYS A 376 -4.14 -18.29 -1.81
N GLY A 377 -4.60 -17.15 -1.28
CA GLY A 377 -3.75 -16.06 -0.81
C GLY A 377 -3.18 -16.29 0.58
N GLY A 378 -2.21 -15.46 0.96
CA GLY A 378 -1.46 -15.50 2.22
C GLY A 378 -1.70 -14.30 3.13
N GLY A 379 -1.05 -14.31 4.30
CA GLY A 379 -1.25 -13.30 5.34
C GLY A 379 -2.73 -13.13 5.66
N MET A 380 -3.20 -11.88 5.64
CA MET A 380 -4.60 -11.53 5.87
C MET A 380 -5.65 -12.31 5.08
N PHE A 381 -5.33 -12.76 3.86
CA PHE A 381 -6.29 -13.50 3.04
C PHE A 381 -6.46 -14.96 3.45
N ARG A 382 -5.44 -15.57 4.08
CA ARG A 382 -5.52 -16.96 4.57
C ARG A 382 -6.15 -17.04 5.96
N ASP A 383 -5.76 -16.10 6.82
CA ASP A 383 -5.95 -16.22 8.26
C ASP A 383 -7.41 -16.31 8.70
N ILE A 384 -8.35 -15.79 7.89
CA ILE A 384 -9.80 -15.90 8.15
C ILE A 384 -10.27 -17.34 8.15
N ILE A 385 -9.88 -18.14 7.15
CA ILE A 385 -10.36 -19.52 7.00
C ILE A 385 -9.76 -20.39 8.12
N THR A 386 -8.50 -20.14 8.48
CA THR A 386 -7.86 -20.86 9.58
C THR A 386 -8.37 -20.43 10.95
N ARG A 387 -8.56 -19.14 11.24
CA ARG A 387 -9.03 -18.70 12.58
C ARG A 387 -10.54 -18.83 12.76
N GLY A 388 -11.32 -18.64 11.70
CA GLY A 388 -12.78 -18.88 11.71
C GLY A 388 -13.16 -20.35 11.51
N GLY A 389 -12.21 -21.23 11.21
CA GLY A 389 -12.43 -22.67 11.04
C GLY A 389 -11.72 -23.57 12.05
N THR A 390 -10.82 -23.04 12.88
CA THR A 390 -10.19 -23.82 13.96
C THR A 390 -11.18 -24.08 15.09
N ASP A 391 -11.33 -25.36 15.42
CA ASP A 391 -12.24 -25.97 16.40
C ASP A 391 -12.29 -25.27 17.78
N ASP A 392 -11.24 -24.51 18.14
CA ASP A 392 -11.15 -23.76 19.40
C ASP A 392 -12.25 -22.70 19.58
N LEU A 393 -12.75 -22.11 18.48
CA LEU A 393 -13.80 -21.07 18.53
C LEU A 393 -15.22 -21.66 18.58
N PHE A 394 -15.42 -22.85 18.00
CA PHE A 394 -16.78 -23.35 17.74
C PHE A 394 -17.13 -24.64 18.48
N GLY A 395 -16.17 -25.41 19.01
CA GLY A 395 -16.46 -26.60 19.81
C GLY A 395 -17.41 -27.61 19.12
N VAL A 396 -17.47 -27.59 17.79
CA VAL A 396 -18.24 -28.54 16.99
C VAL A 396 -17.24 -29.49 16.36
N GLU A 397 -17.13 -30.70 16.92
CA GLU A 397 -16.51 -31.83 16.22
C GLU A 397 -17.32 -32.08 14.93
N LEU A 398 -16.69 -31.94 13.77
CA LEU A 398 -17.23 -32.39 12.48
C LEU A 398 -16.95 -33.87 12.25
#